data_AF-A0A0B6ZBW3-F1
#
_entry.id   AF-A0A0B6ZBW3-F1
#
_cell.length_a   1.000
_cell.length_b   1.000
_cell.length_c   1.000
_cell.angle_alpha   90.00
_cell.angle_beta   90.00
_cell.angle_gamma   90.00
#
_symmetry.space_group_name_H-M   'P 1'
#
loop_
_entity.id
_entity.type
_entity.pdbx_description
1 polymer ?
#
loop_
_entity_poly.entity_id
_entity_poly.type
_entity_poly.pdbx_seq_one_letter_code
_entity_poly.pdbx_strand_id
1 'polypeptide(L)'
;HWSKMDACITVGKEFEKLQKKYETIGNREQHILEEFITAIETFNRDLLVEPSEEFIADGVKDYVTRFVNRARLAAAGLSTAHKELHGPISKIGKCIDKNFTSDFSAVVTEGAFDGERRQQL
;
A
#
# COMPACT_ATOMS: atom_id res chain seq x y z
N HIS A 1 24.83 -23.11 11.43
CA HIS A 1 23.52 -23.69 11.07
C HIS A 1 22.48 -23.00 11.93
N TRP A 2 21.61 -22.20 11.34
CA TRP A 2 20.48 -21.62 12.08
C TRP A 2 19.42 -22.71 12.28
N SER A 3 18.86 -22.83 13.48
CA SER A 3 17.69 -23.69 13.69
C SER A 3 16.49 -23.09 12.94
N LYS A 4 15.61 -23.92 12.37
CA LYS A 4 14.37 -23.45 11.71
C LYS A 4 13.55 -22.52 12.62
N MET A 5 13.64 -22.73 13.93
CA MET A 5 13.03 -21.86 14.94
C MET A 5 13.62 -20.45 14.94
N ASP A 6 14.95 -20.30 14.83
CA ASP A 6 15.64 -18.99 14.83
C ASP A 6 15.35 -18.18 13.56
N ALA A 7 15.23 -18.88 12.42
CA ALA A 7 14.81 -18.30 11.14
C ALA A 7 13.40 -17.72 11.23
N CYS A 8 12.44 -18.48 11.76
CA CYS A 8 11.07 -18.03 11.99
C CYS A 8 11.00 -16.85 12.97
N ILE A 9 11.75 -16.89 14.08
CA ILE A 9 11.79 -15.81 15.06
C ILE A 9 12.32 -14.51 14.43
N THR A 10 13.36 -14.61 13.61
CA THR A 10 13.99 -13.45 12.97
C THR A 10 13.08 -12.80 11.94
N VAL A 11 12.44 -13.62 11.09
CA VAL A 11 11.46 -13.11 10.11
C VAL A 11 10.23 -12.56 10.81
N GLY A 12 9.73 -13.23 11.85
CA GLY A 12 8.60 -12.77 12.66
C GLY A 12 8.84 -11.37 13.26
N LYS A 13 10.03 -11.12 13.82
CA LYS A 13 10.40 -9.80 14.35
C LYS A 13 10.43 -8.70 13.29
N GLU A 14 10.88 -8.99 12.07
CA GLU A 14 10.86 -8.01 10.98
C GLU A 14 9.44 -7.82 10.43
N PHE A 15 8.61 -8.86 10.42
CA PHE A 15 7.20 -8.78 10.06
C PHE A 15 6.41 -7.91 11.04
N GLU A 16 6.59 -8.08 12.36
CA GLU A 16 5.96 -7.24 13.37
C GLU A 16 6.28 -5.75 13.19
N LYS A 17 7.52 -5.42 12.80
CA LYS A 17 7.93 -4.04 12.50
C LYS A 17 7.21 -3.50 11.26
N LEU A 18 7.10 -4.32 10.21
CA LEU A 18 6.35 -3.96 9.01
C LEU A 18 4.87 -3.75 9.34
N GLN A 19 4.26 -4.66 10.10
CA GLN A 19 2.87 -4.59 10.49
C GLN A 19 2.57 -3.29 11.24
N LYS A 20 3.34 -2.95 12.29
CA LYS A 20 3.17 -1.68 13.02
C LYS A 20 3.25 -0.47 12.12
N LYS A 21 4.19 -0.47 11.17
CA LYS A 21 4.36 0.63 10.22
C LYS A 21 3.19 0.71 9.24
N TYR A 22 2.71 -0.44 8.77
CA TYR A 22 1.54 -0.53 7.89
C TYR A 22 0.27 -0.03 8.58
N GLU A 23 0.03 -0.42 9.82
CA GLU A 23 -1.11 0.06 10.62
C GLU A 23 -1.05 1.58 10.81
N THR A 24 0.13 2.12 11.17
CA THR A 24 0.32 3.56 11.37
C THR A 24 0.04 4.35 10.08
N ILE A 25 0.59 3.91 8.95
CA ILE A 25 0.39 4.56 7.66
C ILE A 25 -1.06 4.38 7.20
N GLY A 26 -1.60 3.16 7.30
CA GLY A 26 -2.97 2.83 6.92
C GLY A 26 -4.00 3.69 7.63
N ASN A 27 -3.89 3.86 8.95
CA ASN A 27 -4.79 4.73 9.72
C ASN A 27 -4.71 6.19 9.26
N ARG A 28 -3.51 6.70 8.97
CA ARG A 28 -3.33 8.07 8.47
C ARG A 28 -3.95 8.26 7.08
N GLU A 29 -3.66 7.36 6.14
CA GLU A 29 -4.18 7.47 4.77
C GLU A 29 -5.70 7.28 4.72
N GLN A 30 -6.24 6.37 5.53
CA GLN A 30 -7.68 6.18 5.69
C GLN A 30 -8.35 7.48 6.13
N HIS A 31 -7.80 8.16 7.13
CA HIS A 31 -8.32 9.44 7.60
C HIS A 31 -8.30 10.52 6.49
N ILE A 32 -7.19 10.64 5.74
CA ILE A 32 -7.08 11.59 4.62
C ILE A 32 -8.13 11.31 3.54
N LEU A 33 -8.37 10.04 3.22
CA LEU A 33 -9.38 9.65 2.23
C LEU A 33 -10.79 9.94 2.73
N GLU A 34 -11.09 9.70 4.00
CA GLU A 34 -12.39 10.01 4.62
C GLU A 34 -12.66 11.52 4.63
N GLU A 35 -11.66 12.34 4.97
CA GLU A 35 -11.76 13.79 4.88
C GLU A 35 -12.01 14.25 3.43
N PHE A 36 -11.34 13.62 2.46
CA PHE A 36 -11.52 13.93 1.05
C PHE A 36 -12.92 13.53 0.54
N ILE A 37 -13.43 12.36 0.93
CA ILE A 37 -14.80 11.92 0.62
C ILE A 37 -15.82 12.92 1.18
N THR A 38 -15.66 13.30 2.46
CA THR A 38 -16.53 14.30 3.10
C THR A 38 -16.51 15.64 2.36
N ALA A 39 -15.34 16.03 1.85
CA ALA A 39 -15.20 17.24 1.03
C ALA A 39 -15.93 17.12 -0.32
N ILE A 40 -15.91 15.95 -0.98
CA ILE A 40 -16.67 15.68 -2.21
C ILE A 40 -18.17 15.75 -1.97
N GLU A 41 -18.65 15.10 -0.91
CA GLU A 41 -20.07 15.07 -0.58
C GLU A 41 -20.61 16.48 -0.27
N THR A 42 -19.82 17.25 0.48
CA THR A 42 -20.11 18.66 0.74
C THR A 42 -20.12 19.47 -0.56
N PHE A 43 -19.12 19.30 -1.43
CA PHE A 43 -19.05 19.96 -2.72
C PHE A 43 -20.28 19.67 -3.60
N ASN A 44 -20.67 18.39 -3.72
CA ASN A 44 -21.83 17.99 -4.49
C ASN A 44 -23.13 18.55 -3.90
N ARG A 45 -23.29 18.52 -2.58
CA ARG A 45 -24.47 19.10 -1.92
C ARG A 45 -24.56 20.60 -2.18
N ASP A 46 -23.47 21.33 -1.99
CA ASP A 46 -23.45 22.79 -2.14
C ASP A 46 -23.75 23.20 -3.61
N LEU A 47 -23.27 22.42 -4.59
CA LEU A 47 -23.62 22.62 -6.01
C LEU A 47 -25.09 22.36 -6.33
N LEU A 48 -25.76 21.46 -5.61
CA LEU A 48 -27.14 21.05 -5.89
C LEU A 48 -28.20 21.90 -5.15
N VAL A 49 -27.81 22.66 -4.12
CA VAL A 49 -28.75 23.34 -3.20
C VAL A 49 -29.03 24.81 -3.57
N GLU A 50 -28.27 25.44 -4.47
CA GLU A 50 -28.55 26.84 -4.89
C GLU A 50 -29.01 27.00 -6.34
N PRO A 51 -30.16 27.69 -6.58
CA PRO A 51 -30.49 28.29 -7.85
C PRO A 51 -30.25 29.81 -7.79
N SER A 52 -29.09 30.29 -8.22
CA SER A 52 -29.00 31.69 -8.65
C SER A 52 -27.85 31.88 -9.63
N GLU A 53 -28.13 32.66 -10.68
CA GLU A 53 -27.19 33.14 -11.69
C GLU A 53 -26.08 34.07 -11.10
N GLU A 54 -25.98 34.12 -9.76
CA GLU A 54 -25.22 35.09 -8.97
C GLU A 54 -23.98 34.48 -8.29
N PHE A 55 -23.75 33.15 -8.43
CA PHE A 55 -22.44 32.52 -8.20
C PHE A 55 -21.49 32.88 -9.36
N ILE A 56 -21.23 34.18 -9.50
CA ILE A 56 -20.43 34.79 -10.56
C ILE A 56 -19.03 34.16 -10.55
N ALA A 57 -18.70 33.55 -11.70
CA ALA A 57 -17.46 32.91 -12.18
C ALA A 57 -16.24 32.74 -11.25
N ASP A 58 -15.83 33.77 -10.50
CA ASP A 58 -14.65 33.73 -9.63
C ASP A 58 -14.87 32.97 -8.32
N GLY A 59 -16.07 33.04 -7.72
CA GLY A 59 -16.39 32.28 -6.51
C GLY A 59 -16.38 30.76 -6.76
N VAL A 60 -16.98 30.34 -7.87
CA VAL A 60 -16.94 28.94 -8.35
C VAL A 60 -15.51 28.52 -8.66
N LYS A 61 -14.74 29.37 -9.34
CA LYS A 61 -13.35 29.07 -9.72
C LYS A 61 -12.44 28.88 -8.50
N ASP A 62 -12.53 29.74 -7.49
CA ASP A 62 -11.78 29.57 -6.24
C ASP A 62 -12.19 28.28 -5.51
N TYR A 63 -13.50 28.00 -5.47
CA TYR A 63 -14.03 26.80 -4.83
C TYR A 63 -13.56 25.51 -5.52
N VAL A 64 -13.65 25.44 -6.85
CA VAL A 64 -13.14 24.32 -7.66
C VAL A 64 -11.62 24.18 -7.51
N THR A 65 -10.89 25.29 -7.48
CA THR A 65 -9.44 25.29 -7.26
C THR A 65 -9.07 24.69 -5.90
N ARG A 66 -9.79 25.07 -4.84
CA ARG A 66 -9.61 24.48 -3.50
C ARG A 66 -9.90 22.98 -3.50
N PHE A 67 -10.97 22.56 -4.17
CA PHE A 67 -11.33 21.15 -4.29
C PHE A 67 -10.25 20.33 -5.02
N VAL A 68 -9.79 20.78 -6.18
CA VAL A 68 -8.72 20.12 -6.96
C VAL A 68 -7.42 20.05 -6.17
N ASN A 69 -7.09 21.10 -5.41
CA ASN A 69 -5.92 21.09 -4.54
C ASN A 69 -6.02 20.05 -3.42
N ARG A 70 -7.20 19.87 -2.81
CA ARG A 70 -7.42 18.80 -1.81
C ARG A 70 -7.24 17.42 -2.42
N ALA A 71 -7.79 17.18 -3.62
CA ALA A 71 -7.61 15.92 -4.35
C ALA A 71 -6.13 15.63 -4.63
N ARG A 72 -5.39 16.66 -5.08
CA ARG A 72 -3.96 16.56 -5.34
C ARG A 72 -3.17 16.23 -4.07
N LEU A 73 -3.50 16.86 -2.93
CA LEU A 73 -2.84 16.61 -1.65
C LEU A 73 -3.10 15.17 -1.17
N ALA A 74 -4.34 14.69 -1.26
CA ALA A 74 -4.68 13.31 -0.91
C ALA A 74 -3.90 12.29 -1.77
N ALA A 75 -3.86 12.50 -3.10
CA ALA A 75 -3.10 11.64 -4.01
C ALA A 75 -1.58 11.68 -3.73
N ALA A 76 -1.03 12.85 -3.42
CA ALA A 76 0.38 13.01 -3.07
C ALA A 76 0.73 12.32 -1.72
N GLY A 77 -0.17 12.41 -0.74
CA GLY A 77 -0.08 11.71 0.54
C GLY A 77 0.02 10.20 0.32
N LEU A 78 -0.92 9.64 -0.44
CA LEU A 78 -0.97 8.21 -0.75
C LEU A 78 0.28 7.73 -1.51
N SER A 79 0.75 8.51 -2.48
CA SER A 79 1.99 8.20 -3.21
C SER A 79 3.21 8.18 -2.28
N THR A 80 3.27 9.11 -1.32
CA THR A 80 4.34 9.19 -0.33
C THR A 80 4.28 8.00 0.63
N ALA A 81 3.10 7.67 1.15
CA ALA A 81 2.86 6.50 1.99
C ALA A 81 3.32 5.20 1.31
N HIS A 82 2.98 5.02 0.03
CA HIS A 82 3.44 3.87 -0.74
C HIS A 82 4.97 3.77 -0.80
N LYS A 83 5.66 4.89 -1.09
CA LYS A 83 7.13 4.94 -1.11
C LYS A 83 7.74 4.61 0.26
N GLU A 84 7.11 5.06 1.35
CA GLU A 84 7.56 4.78 2.72
C GLU A 84 7.44 3.30 3.11
N LEU A 85 6.46 2.57 2.54
CA LEU A 85 6.26 1.13 2.74
C LEU A 85 7.20 0.28 1.88
N HIS A 86 7.62 0.78 0.71
CA HIS A 86 8.47 0.03 -0.23
C HIS A 86 9.76 -0.51 0.41
N GLY A 87 10.47 0.32 1.19
CA GLY A 87 11.71 -0.07 1.88
C GLY A 87 11.51 -1.20 2.89
N PRO A 88 10.61 -1.06 3.89
CA PRO A 88 10.21 -2.11 4.81
C PRO A 88 9.78 -3.41 4.13
N ILE A 89 8.97 -3.33 3.06
CA ILE A 89 8.54 -4.51 2.27
C ILE A 89 9.75 -5.20 1.63
N SER A 90 10.66 -4.44 1.03
CA SER A 90 11.89 -5.00 0.46
C SER A 90 12.78 -5.65 1.53
N LYS A 91 12.80 -5.07 2.74
CA LYS A 91 13.60 -5.57 3.87
C LYS A 91 13.07 -6.91 4.38
N ILE A 92 11.75 -7.07 4.54
CA ILE A 92 11.18 -8.36 4.95
C ILE A 92 11.40 -9.43 3.88
N GLY A 93 11.27 -9.09 2.59
CA GLY A 93 11.56 -10.01 1.49
C GLY A 93 13.00 -10.54 1.55
N LYS A 94 13.98 -9.64 1.67
CA LYS A 94 15.39 -10.02 1.85
C LYS A 94 15.63 -10.83 3.13
N CYS A 95 14.88 -10.55 4.20
CA CYS A 95 14.97 -11.29 5.45
C CYS A 95 14.46 -12.73 5.28
N ILE A 96 13.34 -12.92 4.57
CA ILE A 96 12.81 -14.23 4.20
C ILE A 96 13.84 -14.98 3.36
N ASP A 97 14.32 -14.35 2.28
CA ASP A 97 15.29 -14.96 1.37
C ASP A 97 16.52 -15.47 2.12
N LYS A 98 17.09 -14.65 3.01
CA LYS A 98 18.30 -14.99 3.78
C LYS A 98 18.08 -16.14 4.77
N ASN A 99 16.89 -16.25 5.36
CA ASN A 99 16.63 -17.21 6.44
C ASN A 99 16.03 -18.53 5.94
N PHE A 100 15.53 -18.58 4.70
CA PHE A 100 14.87 -19.75 4.14
C PHE A 100 15.47 -20.24 2.79
N THR A 101 16.59 -19.67 2.32
CA THR A 101 17.23 -20.08 1.04
C THR A 101 17.64 -21.55 1.01
N SER A 102 18.11 -22.11 2.13
CA SER A 102 18.53 -23.52 2.23
C SER A 102 17.36 -24.52 2.27
N ASP A 103 16.14 -24.05 2.55
CA ASP A 103 14.94 -24.91 2.54
C ASP A 103 14.39 -25.10 1.10
N PHE A 104 14.81 -24.29 0.12
CA PHE A 104 14.44 -24.53 -1.30
C PHE A 104 15.18 -25.73 -1.91
N SER A 105 16.47 -25.92 -1.61
CA SER A 105 17.24 -27.06 -2.12
C SER A 105 16.85 -28.41 -1.52
N ALA A 106 16.17 -28.41 -0.36
CA ALA A 106 15.72 -29.62 0.32
C ALA A 106 14.31 -30.08 -0.10
N VAL A 107 13.51 -29.19 -0.70
CA VAL A 107 12.14 -29.48 -1.15
C VAL A 107 12.07 -29.77 -2.66
N VAL A 108 13.07 -29.33 -3.43
CA VAL A 108 13.22 -29.77 -4.82
C VAL A 108 13.88 -31.14 -4.83
N THR A 109 13.07 -32.20 -4.87
CA THR A 109 13.57 -33.51 -5.31
C THR A 109 14.11 -33.35 -6.72
N GLU A 110 15.30 -33.89 -7.03
CA GLU A 110 15.77 -33.98 -8.42
C GLU A 110 14.65 -34.61 -9.27
N GLY A 111 14.13 -33.87 -10.25
CA GLY A 111 12.99 -34.28 -11.09
C GLY A 111 11.63 -33.68 -10.72
N ALA A 112 11.48 -32.91 -9.64
CA ALA A 112 10.19 -32.31 -9.23
C ALA A 112 9.57 -31.34 -10.28
N PHE A 113 10.40 -30.82 -11.20
CA PHE A 113 9.98 -29.99 -12.34
C PHE A 113 10.25 -30.63 -13.69
N ASP A 114 10.79 -31.85 -13.72
CA ASP A 114 10.80 -32.66 -14.93
C ASP A 114 9.39 -33.26 -15.06
N GLY A 115 8.43 -32.47 -15.57
CA GLY A 115 7.17 -33.03 -16.06
C GLY A 115 7.43 -34.20 -17.01
N GLU A 116 6.40 -34.99 -17.35
CA GLU A 116 6.41 -36.30 -18.08
C GLU A 116 7.32 -36.42 -19.33
N ARG A 117 7.94 -35.34 -19.78
CA ARG A 117 8.83 -35.21 -20.93
C ARG A 117 10.22 -35.88 -20.80
N ARG A 118 10.57 -36.53 -19.69
CA ARG A 118 11.81 -37.33 -19.55
C ARG A 118 11.60 -38.83 -19.33
N GLN A 119 10.36 -39.33 -19.40
CA GLN A 119 10.09 -40.78 -19.30
C GLN A 119 10.06 -41.51 -20.66
N GLN A 120 10.42 -40.81 -21.75
CA GLN A 120 10.52 -41.37 -23.10
C GLN A 120 11.82 -40.93 -23.78
N LEU A 121 12.98 -41.35 -23.27
CA LEU A 121 14.21 -41.51 -24.05
C LEU A 121 15.02 -42.66 -23.46
#